data_AF-A0A8J9SKQ6-F1
#
_entry.id   AF-A0A8J9SKQ6-F1
#
_cell.length_a   1.000
_cell.length_b   1.000
_cell.length_c   1.000
_cell.angle_alpha   90.00
_cell.angle_beta   90.00
_cell.angle_gamma   90.00
#
_symmetry.space_group_name_H-M   'P 1'
#
loop_
_entity.id
_entity.type
_entity.pdbx_description
1 polymer ?
#
loop_
_entity_poly.entity_id
_entity_poly.type
_entity_poly.pdbx_seq_one_letter_code
_entity_poly.pdbx_strand_id
1 'polypeptide(L)'
;MTSSIGNIPVLDIRLFYSNPHHFVDQLCQACHCVGFFLLRHDLPPALAERQLDVTRQFFEKPLSEKMKISYETRASFRGYMKLGMENTAGRTDLREQVEYAVEYDTSRFLKEAASWPAYNRLRAQNPWPDDETETSFRRTTTDFASHVCRIAEILREALCLALGMEGNALDCFFAEPHWALKLVSYPHVADESGTDSFGVGSHTDTNFLTMVLQDDVGGLQVFSQGNWIDVTTE
;
A
#
# COMPACT_ATOMS: atom_id res chain seq x y z
N MET A 1 0.22 9.81 27.51
CA MET A 1 1.41 9.64 26.65
C MET A 1 1.05 8.64 25.57
N THR A 2 1.35 8.93 24.31
CA THR A 2 1.15 7.98 23.20
C THR A 2 2.08 6.79 23.42
N SER A 3 1.53 5.58 23.39
CA SER A 3 2.35 4.35 23.43
C SER A 3 3.25 4.28 22.21
N SER A 4 4.44 3.70 22.33
CA SER A 4 5.36 3.50 21.21
C SER A 4 5.97 2.10 21.24
N ILE A 5 6.29 1.58 20.06
CA ILE A 5 7.05 0.34 19.85
C ILE A 5 8.31 0.73 19.08
N GLY A 6 9.50 0.46 19.63
CA GLY A 6 10.75 0.79 18.94
C GLY A 6 10.90 2.27 18.56
N ASN A 7 10.35 3.21 19.35
CA ASN A 7 10.25 4.65 19.05
C ASN A 7 9.22 5.07 17.98
N ILE A 8 8.42 4.14 17.46
CA ILE A 8 7.33 4.45 16.54
C ILE A 8 6.02 4.60 17.35
N PRO A 9 5.30 5.73 17.22
CA PRO A 9 4.02 5.94 17.89
C PRO A 9 2.97 4.91 17.48
N VAL A 10 2.17 4.44 18.43
CA VAL A 10 1.01 3.59 18.20
C VAL A 10 -0.26 4.40 18.44
N LEU A 11 -1.05 4.57 17.38
CA LEU A 11 -2.31 5.31 17.39
C LEU A 11 -3.47 4.33 17.29
N ASP A 12 -4.63 4.72 17.79
CA ASP A 12 -5.85 3.90 17.72
C ASP A 12 -6.96 4.67 17.03
N ILE A 13 -7.31 4.26 15.81
CA ILE A 13 -8.30 4.96 14.98
C ILE A 13 -9.68 5.01 15.63
N ARG A 14 -10.00 4.09 16.55
CA ARG A 14 -11.27 4.08 17.28
C ARG A 14 -11.43 5.31 18.18
N LEU A 15 -10.31 5.96 18.55
CA LEU A 15 -10.33 7.23 19.27
C LEU A 15 -10.87 8.36 18.42
N PHE A 16 -10.83 8.28 17.09
CA PHE A 16 -11.43 9.30 16.22
C PHE A 16 -12.94 9.45 16.48
N TYR A 17 -13.63 8.34 16.80
CA TYR A 17 -15.07 8.37 17.10
C TYR A 17 -15.40 8.71 18.55
N SER A 18 -14.51 8.41 19.49
CA SER A 18 -14.79 8.54 20.93
C SER A 18 -14.13 9.77 21.58
N ASN A 19 -12.98 10.20 21.07
CA ASN A 19 -12.24 11.38 21.50
C ASN A 19 -11.42 11.95 20.32
N PRO A 20 -12.08 12.56 19.32
CA PRO A 20 -11.45 13.00 18.08
C PRO A 20 -10.28 13.96 18.30
N HIS A 21 -10.42 14.90 19.24
CA HIS A 21 -9.34 15.84 19.58
C HIS A 21 -8.07 15.11 20.02
N HIS A 22 -8.20 14.10 20.88
CA HIS A 22 -7.04 13.34 21.33
C HIS A 22 -6.37 12.57 20.19
N PHE A 23 -7.16 11.91 19.33
CA PHE A 23 -6.60 11.21 18.17
C PHE A 23 -5.89 12.15 17.21
N VAL A 24 -6.50 13.30 16.90
CA VAL A 24 -5.95 14.33 16.02
C VAL A 24 -4.64 14.90 16.56
N ASP A 25 -4.56 15.17 17.86
CA ASP A 25 -3.32 15.64 18.51
C ASP A 25 -2.21 14.58 18.40
N GLN A 26 -2.53 13.31 18.65
CA GLN A 26 -1.57 12.20 18.52
C GLN A 26 -1.10 12.03 17.07
N LEU A 27 -2.01 12.13 16.11
CA LEU A 27 -1.71 12.07 14.68
C LEU A 27 -0.79 13.21 14.25
N CYS A 28 -1.12 14.45 14.64
CA CYS A 28 -0.30 15.61 14.37
C CYS A 28 1.12 15.44 14.91
N GLN A 29 1.26 14.96 16.15
CA GLN A 29 2.55 14.71 16.77
C GLN A 29 3.33 13.59 16.05
N ALA A 30 2.67 12.48 15.70
CA ALA A 30 3.33 11.38 15.00
C ALA A 30 3.85 11.80 13.62
N CYS A 31 3.04 12.55 12.86
CA CYS A 31 3.44 13.08 11.55
C CYS A 31 4.62 14.05 11.63
N HIS A 32 4.66 14.97 12.61
CA HIS A 32 5.74 15.96 12.71
C HIS A 32 7.02 15.42 13.34
N CYS A 33 6.91 14.54 14.34
CA CYS A 33 8.07 14.07 15.10
C CYS A 33 8.75 12.85 14.47
N VAL A 34 7.97 11.96 13.86
CA VAL A 34 8.47 10.70 13.31
C VAL A 34 8.26 10.60 11.80
N GLY A 35 7.09 11.04 11.31
CA GLY A 35 6.68 10.86 9.91
C GLY A 35 6.10 9.47 9.63
N PHE A 36 5.92 8.65 10.66
CA PHE A 36 5.41 7.29 10.59
C PHE A 36 4.73 6.90 11.91
N PHE A 37 3.75 6.00 11.86
CA PHE A 37 3.09 5.46 13.06
C PHE A 37 2.49 4.08 12.78
N LEU A 38 2.36 3.28 13.84
CA LEU A 38 1.58 2.06 13.85
C LEU A 38 0.12 2.41 14.15
N LEU A 39 -0.82 1.76 13.47
CA LEU A 39 -2.24 2.06 13.59
C LEU A 39 -3.01 0.83 14.08
N ARG A 40 -3.60 0.93 15.27
CA ARG A 40 -4.66 0.03 15.71
C ARG A 40 -5.93 0.41 14.98
N HIS A 41 -6.46 -0.54 14.22
CA HIS A 41 -7.59 -0.37 13.33
C HIS A 41 -8.62 -1.49 13.47
N ASP A 42 -9.69 -1.41 12.69
CA ASP A 42 -10.82 -2.34 12.67
C ASP A 42 -10.81 -3.28 11.45
N LEU A 43 -9.71 -3.35 10.66
CA LEU A 43 -9.53 -4.41 9.66
C LEU A 43 -9.68 -5.77 10.35
N PRO A 44 -10.61 -6.63 9.89
CA PRO A 44 -10.77 -7.95 10.48
C PRO A 44 -9.46 -8.75 10.38
N PRO A 45 -8.93 -9.31 11.48
CA PRO A 45 -7.68 -10.08 11.45
C PRO A 45 -7.69 -11.18 10.39
N ALA A 46 -8.82 -11.91 10.28
CA ALA A 46 -9.00 -12.94 9.27
C ALA A 46 -8.95 -12.43 7.83
N LEU A 47 -9.27 -11.16 7.56
CA LEU A 47 -9.12 -10.57 6.22
C LEU A 47 -7.65 -10.22 5.94
N ALA A 48 -6.92 -9.68 6.92
CA ALA A 48 -5.49 -9.41 6.80
C ALA A 48 -4.69 -10.71 6.57
N GLU A 49 -4.97 -11.75 7.38
CA GLU A 49 -4.37 -13.09 7.24
C GLU A 49 -4.65 -13.68 5.85
N ARG A 50 -5.93 -13.67 5.42
CA ARG A 50 -6.28 -14.14 4.07
C ARG A 50 -5.58 -13.34 2.97
N GLN A 51 -5.44 -12.02 3.12
CA GLN A 51 -4.75 -11.19 2.13
C GLN A 51 -3.27 -11.60 2.01
N LEU A 52 -2.58 -11.81 3.13
CA LEU A 52 -1.20 -12.30 3.13
C LEU A 52 -1.12 -13.71 2.52
N ASP A 53 -2.06 -14.59 2.85
CA ASP A 53 -2.10 -15.97 2.34
C ASP A 53 -2.31 -16.05 0.83
N VAL A 54 -3.30 -15.34 0.27
CA VAL A 54 -3.52 -15.34 -1.19
C VAL A 54 -2.35 -14.70 -1.93
N THR A 55 -1.69 -13.71 -1.32
CA THR A 55 -0.48 -13.07 -1.86
C THR A 55 0.67 -14.08 -1.91
N ARG A 56 0.93 -14.81 -0.81
CA ARG A 56 1.95 -15.87 -0.74
C ARG A 56 1.69 -16.97 -1.76
N GLN A 57 0.47 -17.49 -1.80
CA GLN A 57 0.06 -18.53 -2.75
C GLN A 57 0.22 -18.10 -4.20
N PHE A 58 0.03 -16.81 -4.52
CA PHE A 58 0.32 -16.29 -5.87
C PHE A 58 1.82 -16.33 -6.17
N PHE A 59 2.67 -15.83 -5.26
CA PHE A 59 4.11 -15.77 -5.49
C PHE A 59 4.80 -17.15 -5.53
N GLU A 60 4.23 -18.15 -4.86
CA GLU A 60 4.67 -19.56 -4.92
C GLU A 60 4.37 -20.24 -6.27
N LYS A 61 3.52 -19.66 -7.13
CA LYS A 61 3.21 -20.23 -8.45
C LYS A 61 4.44 -20.23 -9.37
N PRO A 62 4.51 -21.17 -10.34
CA PRO A 62 5.52 -21.13 -11.39
C PRO A 62 5.54 -19.79 -12.12
N LEU A 63 6.72 -19.32 -12.54
CA LEU A 63 6.87 -18.05 -13.25
C LEU A 63 5.94 -17.93 -14.46
N SER A 64 5.72 -19.02 -15.20
CA SER A 64 4.81 -19.05 -16.35
C SER A 64 3.36 -18.69 -15.98
N GLU A 65 2.91 -19.05 -14.79
CA GLU A 65 1.58 -18.71 -14.28
C GLU A 65 1.52 -17.24 -13.85
N LYS A 66 2.53 -16.75 -13.10
CA LYS A 66 2.61 -15.34 -12.69
C LYS A 66 2.67 -14.39 -13.88
N MET A 67 3.38 -14.76 -14.95
CA MET A 67 3.51 -13.97 -16.17
C MET A 67 2.23 -13.83 -16.99
N LYS A 68 1.17 -14.63 -16.74
CA LYS A 68 -0.14 -14.46 -17.42
C LYS A 68 -0.74 -13.07 -17.17
N ILE A 69 -0.45 -12.49 -16.01
CA ILE A 69 -0.89 -11.14 -15.63
C ILE A 69 0.25 -10.12 -15.75
N SER A 70 1.25 -10.36 -16.60
CA SER A 70 2.45 -9.50 -16.71
C SER A 70 2.13 -8.02 -16.97
N TYR A 71 2.77 -7.17 -16.18
CA TYR A 71 2.77 -5.72 -16.32
C TYR A 71 3.34 -5.25 -17.68
N GLU A 72 4.35 -5.94 -18.22
CA GLU A 72 5.12 -5.52 -19.41
C GLU A 72 4.26 -5.34 -20.67
N THR A 73 3.09 -5.99 -20.72
CA THR A 73 2.18 -5.95 -21.87
C THR A 73 1.07 -4.91 -21.72
N ARG A 74 1.07 -4.10 -20.64
CA ARG A 74 -0.05 -3.26 -20.24
C ARG A 74 0.40 -1.81 -19.99
N ALA A 75 -0.15 -0.89 -20.78
CA ALA A 75 0.09 0.55 -20.62
C ALA A 75 -0.45 1.15 -19.32
N SER A 76 -1.30 0.39 -18.61
CA SER A 76 -1.90 0.82 -17.34
C SER A 76 -0.99 0.62 -16.13
N PHE A 77 0.17 -0.01 -16.32
CA PHE A 77 1.08 -0.33 -15.24
C PHE A 77 0.43 -1.18 -14.14
N ARG A 78 -0.34 -2.20 -14.54
CA ARG A 78 -1.02 -3.13 -13.63
C ARG A 78 -0.59 -4.55 -13.93
N GLY A 79 -0.48 -5.37 -12.89
CA GLY A 79 -0.12 -6.78 -12.97
C GLY A 79 1.26 -7.10 -12.40
N TYR A 80 1.74 -8.29 -12.74
CA TYR A 80 2.95 -8.87 -12.16
C TYR A 80 4.23 -8.28 -12.77
N MET A 81 5.17 -7.90 -11.90
CA MET A 81 6.56 -7.57 -12.20
C MET A 81 7.48 -8.63 -11.59
N LYS A 82 8.30 -9.26 -12.44
CA LYS A 82 9.32 -10.21 -12.01
C LYS A 82 10.47 -9.52 -11.26
N LEU A 83 11.23 -10.31 -10.51
CA LEU A 83 12.42 -9.88 -9.79
C LEU A 83 13.37 -9.06 -10.68
N GLY A 84 13.85 -7.95 -10.15
CA GLY A 84 14.84 -7.09 -10.80
C GLY A 84 14.29 -6.18 -11.91
N MET A 85 12.97 -6.05 -12.04
CA MET A 85 12.33 -5.12 -12.98
C MET A 85 12.31 -3.68 -12.50
N GLU A 86 12.25 -3.45 -11.19
CA GLU A 86 12.22 -2.11 -10.62
C GLU A 86 13.60 -1.62 -10.21
N ASN A 87 13.72 -0.30 -10.16
CA ASN A 87 14.94 0.39 -9.83
C ASN A 87 14.64 1.55 -8.88
N THR A 88 15.36 1.57 -7.76
CA THR A 88 15.33 2.68 -6.80
C THR A 88 16.71 3.29 -6.70
N ALA A 89 16.80 4.60 -6.95
CA ALA A 89 18.05 5.37 -6.90
C ALA A 89 19.22 4.78 -7.72
N GLY A 90 18.92 4.18 -8.89
CA GLY A 90 19.92 3.59 -9.78
C GLY A 90 20.27 2.14 -9.44
N ARG A 91 19.72 1.55 -8.37
CA ARG A 91 19.94 0.14 -7.99
C ARG A 91 18.70 -0.69 -8.27
N THR A 92 18.90 -1.90 -8.77
CA THR A 92 17.84 -2.87 -9.01
C THR A 92 17.26 -3.37 -7.68
N ASP A 93 15.94 -3.30 -7.55
CA ASP A 93 15.25 -3.76 -6.35
C ASP A 93 15.15 -5.30 -6.33
N LEU A 94 15.38 -5.88 -5.16
CA LEU A 94 15.27 -7.32 -4.89
C LEU A 94 13.86 -7.65 -4.38
N ARG A 95 12.87 -7.41 -5.23
CA ARG A 95 11.48 -7.83 -5.01
C ARG A 95 10.82 -8.30 -6.29
N GLU A 96 9.88 -9.23 -6.16
CA GLU A 96 8.81 -9.39 -7.14
C GLU A 96 7.53 -8.78 -6.59
N GLN A 97 6.65 -8.31 -7.48
CA GLN A 97 5.44 -7.63 -7.06
C GLN A 97 4.27 -7.80 -8.02
N VAL A 98 3.07 -7.50 -7.54
CA VAL A 98 1.85 -7.33 -8.35
C VAL A 98 1.25 -5.98 -8.03
N GLU A 99 1.04 -5.17 -9.06
CA GLU A 99 0.37 -3.87 -8.94
C GLU A 99 -1.11 -3.97 -9.35
N TYR A 100 -1.97 -3.52 -8.44
CA TYR A 100 -3.38 -3.28 -8.69
C TYR A 100 -3.72 -1.82 -8.40
N ALA A 101 -4.78 -1.32 -9.00
CA ALA A 101 -5.30 0.01 -8.72
C ALA A 101 -6.83 0.00 -8.83
N VAL A 102 -7.48 1.10 -8.49
CA VAL A 102 -8.92 1.25 -8.65
C VAL A 102 -9.36 0.81 -10.06
N GLU A 103 -10.36 -0.08 -10.14
CA GLU A 103 -10.88 -0.57 -11.42
C GLU A 103 -11.74 0.49 -12.09
N TYR A 104 -11.46 0.75 -13.36
CA TYR A 104 -12.29 1.63 -14.18
C TYR A 104 -13.05 0.78 -15.20
N ASP A 105 -14.35 1.06 -15.34
CA ASP A 105 -15.14 0.50 -16.43
C ASP A 105 -14.67 1.09 -17.77
N THR A 106 -13.88 0.31 -18.49
CA THR A 106 -13.33 0.70 -19.79
C THR A 106 -14.32 0.62 -20.93
N SER A 107 -15.51 0.03 -20.73
CA SER A 107 -16.55 -0.02 -21.78
C SER A 107 -16.96 1.38 -22.27
N ARG A 108 -16.89 2.37 -21.38
CA ARG A 108 -17.12 3.80 -21.71
C ARG A 108 -15.94 4.46 -22.41
N PHE A 109 -14.71 3.99 -22.16
CA PHE A 109 -13.46 4.59 -22.67
C PHE A 109 -13.03 4.02 -24.03
N LEU A 110 -13.58 2.87 -24.45
CA LEU A 110 -13.21 2.19 -25.70
C LEU A 110 -13.70 2.87 -26.99
N LYS A 111 -14.75 3.69 -26.95
CA LYS A 111 -15.33 4.29 -28.17
C LYS A 111 -14.45 5.39 -28.79
N GLU A 112 -13.56 6.01 -28.01
CA GLU A 112 -12.78 7.19 -28.44
C GLU A 112 -11.31 7.13 -28.04
N ALA A 113 -10.77 5.99 -27.59
CA ALA A 113 -9.44 5.86 -26.97
C ALA A 113 -8.26 6.55 -27.67
N ALA A 114 -8.33 6.77 -28.99
CA ALA A 114 -7.29 7.47 -29.77
C ALA A 114 -7.20 8.99 -29.52
N SER A 115 -8.28 9.64 -29.03
CA SER A 115 -8.31 11.09 -28.74
C SER A 115 -7.99 11.44 -27.29
N TRP A 116 -7.84 10.44 -26.41
CA TRP A 116 -7.69 10.68 -24.98
C TRP A 116 -6.26 11.05 -24.59
N PRO A 117 -6.07 11.95 -23.61
CA PRO A 117 -4.77 12.20 -23.02
C PRO A 117 -4.09 10.91 -22.53
N ALA A 118 -2.77 10.82 -22.68
CA ALA A 118 -2.00 9.62 -22.39
C ALA A 118 -2.16 9.09 -20.96
N TYR A 119 -2.43 9.96 -19.98
CA TYR A 119 -2.66 9.58 -18.58
C TYR A 119 -3.90 8.69 -18.39
N ASN A 120 -4.87 8.71 -19.32
CA ASN A 120 -6.04 7.82 -19.23
C ASN A 120 -5.70 6.36 -19.46
N ARG A 121 -4.50 6.04 -19.96
CA ARG A 121 -4.00 4.66 -20.05
C ARG A 121 -3.90 4.00 -18.68
N LEU A 122 -3.77 4.78 -17.60
CA LEU A 122 -3.76 4.30 -16.20
C LEU A 122 -5.16 3.89 -15.70
N ARG A 123 -6.22 4.33 -16.38
CA ARG A 123 -7.60 3.93 -16.10
C ARG A 123 -7.93 2.63 -16.86
N ALA A 124 -7.81 1.50 -16.17
CA ALA A 124 -7.98 0.19 -16.76
C ALA A 124 -8.66 -0.79 -15.80
N GLN A 125 -8.96 -2.00 -16.30
CA GLN A 125 -9.29 -3.16 -15.47
C GLN A 125 -8.02 -3.78 -14.89
N ASN A 126 -8.13 -4.44 -13.74
CA ASN A 126 -7.02 -5.18 -13.17
C ASN A 126 -6.87 -6.56 -13.83
N PRO A 127 -5.65 -7.04 -14.09
CA PRO A 127 -5.42 -8.36 -14.64
C PRO A 127 -5.45 -9.40 -13.51
N TRP A 128 -6.65 -9.84 -13.13
CA TRP A 128 -6.82 -10.83 -12.07
C TRP A 128 -6.34 -12.23 -12.51
N PRO A 129 -5.70 -13.00 -11.61
CA PRO A 129 -5.17 -14.32 -11.94
C PRO A 129 -6.22 -15.44 -11.86
N ASP A 130 -7.40 -15.15 -11.32
CA ASP A 130 -8.46 -16.11 -11.07
C ASP A 130 -9.86 -15.57 -11.39
N ASP A 131 -10.81 -16.51 -11.45
CA ASP A 131 -12.23 -16.21 -11.50
C ASP A 131 -12.75 -15.84 -10.10
N GLU A 132 -13.76 -14.98 -10.05
CA GLU A 132 -14.28 -14.42 -8.80
C GLU A 132 -15.09 -15.46 -8.00
N THR A 133 -14.56 -15.85 -6.84
CA THR A 133 -15.26 -16.64 -5.81
C THR A 133 -15.03 -15.99 -4.44
N GLU A 134 -15.80 -16.35 -3.42
CA GLU A 134 -15.76 -15.67 -2.12
C GLU A 134 -14.38 -15.68 -1.44
N THR A 135 -13.57 -16.71 -1.70
CA THR A 135 -12.20 -16.87 -1.18
C THR A 135 -11.13 -16.73 -2.26
N SER A 136 -11.48 -16.18 -3.42
CA SER A 136 -10.53 -16.00 -4.53
C SER A 136 -9.51 -14.90 -4.21
N PHE A 137 -8.38 -14.94 -4.91
CA PHE A 137 -7.36 -13.90 -4.88
C PHE A 137 -7.98 -12.55 -5.19
N ARG A 138 -8.76 -12.46 -6.29
CA ARG A 138 -9.47 -11.23 -6.68
C ARG A 138 -10.37 -10.73 -5.56
N ARG A 139 -11.29 -11.56 -5.06
CA ARG A 139 -12.27 -11.14 -4.06
C ARG A 139 -11.61 -10.65 -2.77
N THR A 140 -10.68 -11.44 -2.25
CA THR A 140 -9.93 -11.11 -1.03
C THR A 140 -9.19 -9.78 -1.18
N THR A 141 -8.49 -9.59 -2.31
CA THR A 141 -7.75 -8.36 -2.60
C THR A 141 -8.66 -7.15 -2.72
N THR A 142 -9.83 -7.28 -3.35
CA THR A 142 -10.79 -6.19 -3.47
C THR A 142 -11.46 -5.84 -2.14
N ASP A 143 -11.79 -6.83 -1.31
CA ASP A 143 -12.37 -6.61 0.02
C ASP A 143 -11.35 -5.92 0.95
N PHE A 144 -10.09 -6.39 0.92
CA PHE A 144 -8.98 -5.76 1.64
C PHE A 144 -8.77 -4.30 1.21
N ALA A 145 -8.63 -4.04 -0.10
CA ALA A 145 -8.42 -2.69 -0.62
C ALA A 145 -9.57 -1.75 -0.24
N SER A 146 -10.82 -2.22 -0.31
CA SER A 146 -12.00 -1.44 0.06
C SER A 146 -11.99 -1.06 1.55
N HIS A 147 -11.64 -2.01 2.42
CA HIS A 147 -11.55 -1.74 3.87
C HIS A 147 -10.43 -0.75 4.20
N VAL A 148 -9.28 -0.89 3.57
CA VAL A 148 -8.15 0.02 3.71
C VAL A 148 -8.48 1.42 3.18
N CYS A 149 -9.21 1.54 2.06
CA CYS A 149 -9.67 2.84 1.56
C CYS A 149 -10.58 3.57 2.55
N ARG A 150 -11.49 2.86 3.23
CA ARG A 150 -12.31 3.47 4.31
C ARG A 150 -11.45 3.97 5.47
N ILE A 151 -10.39 3.24 5.85
CA ILE A 151 -9.43 3.70 6.86
C ILE A 151 -8.71 4.97 6.36
N ALA A 152 -8.31 5.01 5.08
CA ALA A 152 -7.68 6.18 4.47
C ALA A 152 -8.57 7.43 4.52
N GLU A 153 -9.88 7.28 4.30
CA GLU A 153 -10.84 8.39 4.37
C GLU A 153 -10.90 9.00 5.77
N ILE A 154 -10.94 8.16 6.81
CA ILE A 154 -10.92 8.61 8.22
C ILE A 154 -9.60 9.32 8.54
N LEU A 155 -8.47 8.75 8.12
CA LEU A 155 -7.16 9.37 8.34
C LEU A 155 -7.03 10.69 7.60
N ARG A 156 -7.57 10.80 6.38
CA ARG A 156 -7.58 12.06 5.62
C ARG A 156 -8.38 13.14 6.33
N GLU A 157 -9.55 12.80 6.88
CA GLU A 157 -10.34 13.73 7.68
C GLU A 157 -9.56 14.18 8.93
N ALA A 158 -8.98 13.23 9.66
CA ALA A 158 -8.16 13.51 10.83
C ALA A 158 -6.92 14.36 10.51
N LEU A 159 -6.27 14.15 9.36
CA LEU A 159 -5.15 14.96 8.88
C LEU A 159 -5.58 16.40 8.57
N CYS A 160 -6.76 16.60 7.98
CA CYS A 160 -7.30 17.96 7.77
C CYS A 160 -7.50 18.67 9.11
N LEU A 161 -8.11 17.99 10.09
CA LEU A 161 -8.29 18.54 11.43
C LEU A 161 -6.96 18.83 12.13
N ALA A 162 -5.95 17.96 11.96
CA ALA A 162 -4.61 18.15 12.52
C ALA A 162 -3.90 19.38 11.96
N LEU A 163 -4.21 19.76 10.72
CA LEU A 163 -3.74 20.98 10.06
C LEU A 163 -4.57 22.23 10.42
N GLY A 164 -5.58 22.10 11.28
CA GLY A 164 -6.49 23.18 11.64
C GLY A 164 -7.51 23.53 10.55
N MET A 165 -7.74 22.64 9.59
CA MET A 165 -8.72 22.79 8.52
C MET A 165 -10.04 22.10 8.88
N GLU A 166 -11.09 22.34 8.10
CA GLU A 166 -12.31 21.53 8.16
C GLU A 166 -12.02 20.08 7.73
N GLY A 167 -12.64 19.09 8.37
CA GLY A 167 -12.36 17.66 8.11
C GLY A 167 -12.57 17.25 6.65
N ASN A 168 -13.49 17.91 5.95
CA ASN A 168 -13.83 17.65 4.55
C ASN A 168 -13.08 18.54 3.55
N ALA A 169 -12.10 19.34 3.99
CA ALA A 169 -11.48 20.37 3.16
C ALA A 169 -10.75 19.82 1.92
N LEU A 170 -10.41 18.52 1.92
CA LEU A 170 -9.79 17.85 0.78
C LEU A 170 -10.77 17.02 -0.07
N ASP A 171 -12.04 16.87 0.32
CA ASP A 171 -12.99 15.95 -0.33
C ASP A 171 -13.08 16.14 -1.86
N CYS A 172 -13.00 17.38 -2.33
CA CYS A 172 -13.08 17.69 -3.76
C CYS A 172 -11.93 17.08 -4.58
N PHE A 173 -10.74 16.89 -3.99
CA PHE A 173 -9.60 16.24 -4.64
C PHE A 173 -9.70 14.71 -4.64
N PHE A 174 -10.59 14.16 -3.81
CA PHE A 174 -10.81 12.72 -3.64
C PHE A 174 -12.22 12.29 -4.08
N ALA A 175 -12.89 13.08 -4.92
CA ALA A 175 -14.20 12.70 -5.48
C ALA A 175 -14.14 11.43 -6.35
N GLU A 176 -13.01 11.22 -7.03
CA GLU A 176 -12.65 9.97 -7.72
C GLU A 176 -11.24 9.53 -7.25
N PRO A 177 -11.12 8.95 -6.05
CA PRO A 177 -9.81 8.68 -5.46
C PRO A 177 -9.11 7.56 -6.25
N HIS A 178 -7.87 7.82 -6.67
CA HIS A 178 -7.04 6.83 -7.36
C HIS A 178 -6.11 6.14 -6.36
N TRP A 179 -6.57 5.01 -5.80
CA TRP A 179 -5.71 4.16 -4.98
C TRP A 179 -4.90 3.20 -5.84
N ALA A 180 -3.70 2.87 -5.35
CA ALA A 180 -2.83 1.83 -5.86
C ALA A 180 -2.49 0.86 -4.73
N LEU A 181 -2.38 -0.42 -5.05
CA LEU A 181 -2.03 -1.50 -4.14
C LEU A 181 -0.85 -2.27 -4.73
N LYS A 182 0.22 -2.38 -3.95
CA LYS A 182 1.37 -3.23 -4.27
C LYS A 182 1.35 -4.44 -3.36
N LEU A 183 1.27 -5.62 -3.96
CA LEU A 183 1.54 -6.89 -3.29
C LEU A 183 2.98 -7.25 -3.58
N VAL A 184 3.79 -7.48 -2.55
CA VAL A 184 5.25 -7.58 -2.71
C VAL A 184 5.76 -8.85 -2.03
N SER A 185 6.72 -9.51 -2.66
CA SER A 185 7.49 -10.60 -2.08
C SER A 185 8.98 -10.32 -2.21
N TYR A 186 9.68 -10.39 -1.09
CA TYR A 186 11.13 -10.26 -1.01
C TYR A 186 11.74 -11.67 -0.91
N PRO A 187 12.60 -12.08 -1.85
CA PRO A 187 13.25 -13.38 -1.77
C PRO A 187 14.24 -13.42 -0.61
N HIS A 188 14.44 -14.61 -0.05
CA HIS A 188 15.51 -14.83 0.92
C HIS A 188 16.88 -14.63 0.25
N VAL A 189 17.73 -13.82 0.88
CA VAL A 189 19.11 -13.57 0.43
C VAL A 189 20.04 -14.41 1.31
N ALA A 190 20.63 -15.47 0.74
CA ALA A 190 21.47 -16.44 1.46
C ALA A 190 22.89 -15.91 1.79
N ASP A 191 23.26 -14.74 1.28
CA ASP A 191 24.63 -14.23 1.32
C ASP A 191 24.72 -13.03 2.28
N GLU A 192 25.11 -13.30 3.53
CA GLU A 192 25.39 -12.28 4.57
C GLU A 192 26.74 -11.58 4.36
N SER A 193 27.35 -11.67 3.18
CA SER A 193 28.72 -11.24 2.88
C SER A 193 28.96 -9.72 2.87
N GLY A 194 28.14 -8.95 3.60
CA GLY A 194 28.42 -7.55 3.95
C GLY A 194 28.24 -6.56 2.80
N THR A 195 27.55 -6.96 1.73
CA THR A 195 27.08 -5.99 0.74
C THR A 195 25.72 -5.47 1.15
N ASP A 196 25.50 -4.15 1.03
CA ASP A 196 24.24 -3.43 1.22
C ASP A 196 23.12 -4.02 0.33
N SER A 197 22.59 -5.18 0.69
CA SER A 197 21.53 -5.90 -0.02
C SER A 197 20.18 -5.39 0.46
N PHE A 198 19.84 -4.16 0.02
CA PHE A 198 18.50 -3.63 0.21
C PHE A 198 17.50 -4.43 -0.63
N GLY A 199 16.39 -4.85 -0.02
CA GLY A 199 15.21 -5.30 -0.77
C GLY A 199 14.75 -4.21 -1.74
N VAL A 200 14.57 -2.99 -1.22
CA VAL A 200 14.33 -1.75 -1.97
C VAL A 200 15.16 -0.65 -1.34
N GLY A 201 15.80 0.20 -2.16
CA GLY A 201 16.60 1.32 -1.67
C GLY A 201 15.80 2.36 -0.87
N SER A 202 16.49 3.23 -0.14
CA SER A 202 15.85 4.34 0.59
C SER A 202 15.09 5.27 -0.36
N HIS A 203 13.81 5.49 -0.10
CA HIS A 203 12.95 6.36 -0.91
C HIS A 203 11.79 6.94 -0.08
N THR A 204 11.07 7.87 -0.70
CA THR A 204 9.78 8.37 -0.22
C THR A 204 8.71 8.03 -1.25
N ASP A 205 7.52 7.65 -0.79
CA ASP A 205 6.37 7.51 -1.67
C ASP A 205 5.95 8.86 -2.24
N THR A 206 5.32 8.84 -3.42
CA THR A 206 4.81 10.04 -4.11
C THR A 206 3.34 10.33 -3.82
N ASN A 207 2.73 9.52 -2.94
CA ASN A 207 1.29 9.41 -2.74
C ASN A 207 0.85 10.34 -1.60
N PHE A 208 -0.46 10.55 -1.45
CA PHE A 208 -1.00 11.31 -0.31
C PHE A 208 -0.83 10.56 1.03
N LEU A 209 -1.12 9.25 1.04
CA LEU A 209 -1.05 8.39 2.21
C LEU A 209 -0.64 6.98 1.78
N THR A 210 0.26 6.36 2.55
CA THR A 210 0.63 4.95 2.40
C THR A 210 0.27 4.20 3.67
N MET A 211 -0.33 3.02 3.52
CA MET A 211 -0.56 2.07 4.62
C MET A 211 0.07 0.74 4.23
N VAL A 212 0.80 0.14 5.16
CA VAL A 212 1.55 -1.09 4.93
C VAL A 212 1.02 -2.17 5.85
N LEU A 213 0.72 -3.34 5.27
CA LEU A 213 0.53 -4.59 5.97
C LEU A 213 1.76 -5.45 5.69
N GLN A 214 2.39 -5.99 6.74
CA GLN A 214 3.55 -6.87 6.65
C GLN A 214 3.27 -8.19 7.38
N ASP A 215 4.05 -9.22 7.05
CA ASP A 215 4.08 -10.48 7.79
C ASP A 215 5.01 -10.38 9.02
N ASP A 216 5.32 -11.52 9.62
CA ASP A 216 6.15 -11.63 10.82
C ASP A 216 7.67 -11.68 10.54
N VAL A 217 8.10 -11.61 9.27
CA VAL A 217 9.52 -11.62 8.90
C VAL A 217 10.17 -10.25 9.16
N GLY A 218 9.44 -9.17 8.92
CA GLY A 218 9.92 -7.79 9.07
C GLY A 218 10.86 -7.33 7.95
N GLY A 219 11.69 -6.33 8.26
CA GLY A 219 12.68 -5.74 7.32
C GLY A 219 12.36 -4.31 6.86
N LEU A 220 11.21 -3.76 7.22
CA LEU A 220 10.90 -2.36 7.00
C LEU A 220 11.64 -1.48 8.02
N GLN A 221 12.33 -0.46 7.52
CA GLN A 221 12.95 0.58 8.31
C GLN A 221 12.45 1.96 7.88
N VAL A 222 12.27 2.86 8.85
CA VAL A 222 11.89 4.26 8.60
C VAL A 222 13.01 5.18 9.02
N PHE A 223 13.35 6.15 8.17
CA PHE A 223 14.36 7.13 8.49
C PHE A 223 13.72 8.33 9.20
N SER A 224 14.08 8.52 10.47
CA SER A 224 13.56 9.63 11.26
C SER A 224 14.63 10.22 12.17
N GLN A 225 14.65 11.55 12.26
CA GLN A 225 15.60 12.31 13.08
C GLN A 225 17.08 11.89 12.88
N GLY A 226 17.45 11.58 11.63
CA GLY A 226 18.81 11.21 11.27
C GLY A 226 19.18 9.74 11.46
N ASN A 227 18.25 8.89 11.90
CA ASN A 227 18.50 7.47 12.16
C ASN A 227 17.47 6.58 11.46
N TRP A 228 17.88 5.38 11.07
CA TRP A 228 16.97 4.31 10.66
C TRP A 228 16.38 3.63 11.88
N ILE A 229 15.06 3.43 11.89
CA ILE A 229 14.29 2.82 12.96
C ILE A 229 13.58 1.60 12.39
N ASP A 230 13.77 0.43 13.00
CA ASP A 230 13.07 -0.79 12.62
C ASP A 230 11.57 -0.70 12.93
N VAL A 231 10.74 -1.05 11.94
CA VAL A 231 9.29 -1.14 12.12
C VAL A 231 8.93 -2.54 12.58
N THR A 232 8.90 -2.73 13.90
CA THR A 232 8.48 -3.99 14.53
C THR A 232 6.98 -3.98 14.82
N THR A 233 6.35 -5.14 14.67
CA THR A 233 4.95 -5.37 15.05
C THR A 233 4.90 -6.33 16.24
N GLU A 234 4.01 -6.07 17.20
CA GLU A 234 3.69 -6.98 18.32
C GLU A 234 2.70 -8.07 17.88
#